data_AF-A0A1X6N705-F1
#
_entry.id   AF-A0A1X6N705-F1
#
_cell.length_a   1.000
_cell.length_b   1.000
_cell.length_c   1.000
_cell.angle_alpha   90.00
_cell.angle_beta   90.00
_cell.angle_gamma   90.00
#
_symmetry.space_group_name_H-M   'P 1'
#
loop_
_entity.id
_entity.type
_entity.pdbx_description
1 polymer ?
#
loop_
_entity_poly.entity_id
_entity_poly.type
_entity_poly.pdbx_seq_one_letter_code
_entity_poly.pdbx_strand_id
1 'polypeptide(L)'
;MATLESFESTLKEVVQAKRLSASKMTKLTDIALKSMENDTQLVSVLFRTHKSLSVQAKVSSLYVFDALARAARNQVNKQGLMGDLNSQQGNCATFLLKVEGVLDSLYQDLVSSGYTELKEKAKKVLDIWIKSNTFPSAVLGRLSQYLKEAEKEPEKVVAPAADAKSATNPALPTTPPQAPPTAPSDSSSVQSTLIALLSQAANAVASNNNAQTNSNTATSAPSVTPA
;
A
#
# COMPACT_ATOMS: atom_id res chain seq x y z
N MET A 1 5.99 -21.70 -18.16
CA MET A 1 7.00 -21.24 -17.17
C MET A 1 7.97 -20.19 -17.71
N ALA A 2 8.30 -20.16 -19.02
CA ALA A 2 9.26 -19.19 -19.58
C ALA A 2 8.84 -17.70 -19.54
N THR A 3 7.55 -17.40 -19.39
CA THR A 3 7.05 -16.02 -19.48
C THR A 3 7.39 -15.17 -18.24
N LEU A 4 7.39 -15.77 -17.05
CA LEU A 4 7.71 -15.07 -15.80
C LEU A 4 9.22 -14.81 -15.67
N GLU A 5 10.05 -15.77 -16.05
CA GLU A 5 11.51 -15.61 -16.08
C GLU A 5 11.93 -14.57 -17.14
N SER A 6 11.28 -14.59 -18.31
CA SER A 6 11.45 -13.57 -19.35
C SER A 6 11.01 -12.19 -18.87
N PHE A 7 9.92 -12.11 -18.10
CA PHE A 7 9.46 -10.86 -17.48
C PHE A 7 10.49 -10.32 -16.49
N GLU A 8 11.01 -11.14 -15.57
CA GLU A 8 12.01 -10.71 -14.59
C GLU A 8 13.31 -10.25 -15.27
N SER A 9 13.78 -10.99 -16.28
CA SER A 9 14.97 -10.61 -17.04
C SER A 9 14.78 -9.29 -17.78
N THR A 10 13.65 -9.13 -18.48
CA THR A 10 13.33 -7.89 -19.20
C THR A 10 13.14 -6.71 -18.24
N LEU A 11 12.51 -6.95 -17.09
CA LEU A 11 12.32 -5.94 -16.04
C LEU A 11 13.68 -5.45 -15.53
N LYS A 12 14.58 -6.36 -15.16
CA LYS A 12 15.95 -6.01 -14.72
C LYS A 12 16.69 -5.20 -15.78
N GLU A 13 16.59 -5.60 -17.05
CA GLU A 13 17.22 -4.88 -18.15
C GLU A 13 16.64 -3.46 -18.33
N VAL A 14 15.32 -3.29 -18.21
CA VAL A 14 14.66 -1.97 -18.32
C VAL A 14 15.02 -1.06 -17.16
N VAL A 15 15.05 -1.58 -15.94
CA VAL A 15 15.27 -0.76 -14.74
C VAL A 15 16.76 -0.48 -14.48
N GLN A 16 17.67 -1.35 -14.93
CA GLN A 16 19.12 -1.11 -14.88
C GLN A 16 19.61 -0.29 -16.08
N ALA A 17 18.84 -0.20 -17.17
CA ALA A 17 19.22 0.60 -18.32
C ALA A 17 19.31 2.09 -17.95
N LYS A 18 20.41 2.73 -18.40
CA LYS A 18 20.64 4.18 -18.24
C LYS A 18 19.59 5.05 -18.95
N ARG A 19 18.85 4.48 -19.91
CA ARG A 19 17.74 5.10 -20.63
C ARG A 19 16.59 4.11 -20.74
N LEU A 20 15.38 4.58 -20.40
CA LEU A 20 14.16 3.81 -20.57
C LEU A 20 13.86 3.66 -22.06
N SER A 21 13.91 2.42 -22.58
CA SER A 21 13.57 2.14 -23.97
C SER A 21 12.07 1.85 -24.09
N ALA A 22 11.36 2.65 -24.88
CA ALA A 22 9.93 2.46 -25.14
C ALA A 22 9.64 1.06 -25.70
N SER A 23 10.49 0.55 -26.61
CA SER A 23 10.32 -0.80 -27.18
C SER A 23 10.44 -1.90 -26.13
N LYS A 24 11.38 -1.77 -25.17
CA LYS A 24 11.51 -2.75 -24.07
C LYS A 24 10.36 -2.65 -23.09
N MET A 25 9.87 -1.44 -22.81
CA MET A 25 8.67 -1.22 -21.99
C MET A 25 7.46 -1.93 -22.62
N THR A 26 7.20 -1.71 -23.91
CA THR A 26 6.06 -2.35 -24.59
C THR A 26 6.17 -3.87 -24.58
N LYS A 27 7.38 -4.43 -24.81
CA LYS A 27 7.62 -5.87 -24.69
C LYS A 27 7.35 -6.39 -23.28
N LEU A 28 7.83 -5.68 -22.26
CA LEU A 28 7.61 -6.02 -20.85
C LEU A 28 6.12 -6.05 -20.51
N THR A 29 5.38 -5.03 -20.95
CA THR A 29 3.94 -4.93 -20.76
C THR A 29 3.18 -6.04 -21.48
N ASP A 30 3.57 -6.40 -22.71
CA ASP A 30 2.95 -7.51 -23.45
C ASP A 30 3.17 -8.87 -22.77
N ILE A 31 4.39 -9.14 -22.29
CA ILE A 31 4.71 -10.34 -21.51
C ILE A 31 3.90 -10.37 -20.21
N ALA A 32 3.76 -9.21 -19.55
CA ALA A 32 2.98 -9.07 -18.32
C ALA A 32 1.51 -9.39 -18.56
N LEU A 33 0.90 -8.80 -19.60
CA LEU A 33 -0.50 -9.03 -19.98
C LEU A 33 -0.77 -10.49 -20.33
N LYS A 34 0.20 -11.18 -20.96
CA LYS A 34 0.11 -12.62 -21.26
C LYS A 34 0.28 -13.52 -20.02
N SER A 35 0.80 -12.99 -18.92
CA SER A 35 1.10 -13.75 -17.69
C SER A 35 0.28 -13.31 -16.49
N MET A 36 -0.85 -12.63 -16.72
CA MET A 36 -1.74 -12.13 -15.66
C MET A 36 -2.38 -13.23 -14.81
N GLU A 37 -2.37 -14.48 -15.30
CA GLU A 37 -2.72 -15.67 -14.53
C GLU A 37 -1.91 -15.80 -13.23
N ASN A 38 -0.66 -15.32 -13.25
CA ASN A 38 0.25 -15.28 -12.11
C ASN A 38 0.46 -13.85 -11.59
N ASP A 39 -0.60 -13.04 -11.60
CA ASP A 39 -0.59 -11.62 -11.17
C ASP A 39 0.14 -11.39 -9.84
N THR A 40 -0.08 -12.27 -8.87
CA THR A 40 0.53 -12.18 -7.54
C THR A 40 2.06 -12.27 -7.58
N GLN A 41 2.60 -13.18 -8.41
CA GLN A 41 4.04 -13.31 -8.57
C GLN A 41 4.61 -12.13 -9.36
N LEU A 42 3.90 -11.65 -10.39
CA LEU A 42 4.30 -10.47 -11.16
C LEU A 42 4.43 -9.24 -10.26
N VAL A 43 3.40 -8.94 -9.46
CA VAL A 43 3.40 -7.80 -8.54
C VAL A 43 4.53 -7.95 -7.51
N SER A 44 4.73 -9.16 -6.98
CA SER A 44 5.79 -9.42 -6.00
C SER A 44 7.19 -9.21 -6.58
N VAL A 45 7.46 -9.71 -7.79
CA VAL A 45 8.74 -9.51 -8.49
C VAL A 45 8.95 -8.03 -8.80
N LEU A 46 7.90 -7.34 -9.27
CA LEU A 46 7.95 -5.92 -9.61
C LEU A 46 8.26 -5.05 -8.38
N PHE A 47 7.58 -5.31 -7.26
CA PHE A 47 7.77 -4.62 -6.00
C PHE A 47 9.13 -4.93 -5.36
N ARG A 48 9.55 -6.21 -5.33
CA ARG A 48 10.88 -6.60 -4.83
C ARG A 48 11.99 -5.94 -5.62
N THR A 49 11.85 -5.89 -6.94
CA THR A 49 12.82 -5.23 -7.82
C THR A 49 12.86 -3.73 -7.52
N HIS A 50 11.71 -3.05 -7.41
CA HIS A 50 11.64 -1.63 -7.05
C HIS A 50 12.38 -1.31 -5.74
N LYS A 51 12.11 -2.11 -4.69
CA LYS A 51 12.70 -1.90 -3.36
C LYS A 51 14.20 -2.19 -3.32
N SER A 52 14.69 -3.08 -4.17
CA SER A 52 16.12 -3.39 -4.30
C SER A 52 16.90 -2.36 -5.15
N LEU A 53 16.21 -1.38 -5.74
CA LEU A 53 16.80 -0.48 -6.72
C LEU A 53 17.33 0.83 -6.12
N SER A 54 18.33 1.40 -6.79
CA SER A 54 18.85 2.73 -6.44
C SER A 54 17.86 3.83 -6.80
N VAL A 55 17.96 4.99 -6.13
CA VAL A 55 17.01 6.11 -6.25
C VAL A 55 16.81 6.58 -7.71
N GLN A 56 17.86 6.59 -8.52
CA GLN A 56 17.75 6.93 -9.95
C GLN A 56 16.93 5.89 -10.74
N ALA A 57 17.12 4.60 -10.44
CA ALA A 57 16.41 3.52 -11.11
C ALA A 57 14.96 3.37 -10.62
N LYS A 58 14.62 3.89 -9.43
CA LYS A 58 13.24 3.96 -8.93
C LYS A 58 12.33 4.78 -9.85
N VAL A 59 12.85 5.83 -10.51
CA VAL A 59 12.11 6.59 -11.54
C VAL A 59 11.70 5.66 -12.69
N SER A 60 12.65 4.89 -13.22
CA SER A 60 12.41 3.93 -14.30
C SER A 60 11.38 2.88 -13.89
N SER A 61 11.50 2.34 -12.68
CA SER A 61 10.54 1.38 -12.13
C SER A 61 9.15 1.98 -11.97
N LEU A 62 9.01 3.23 -11.53
CA LEU A 62 7.72 3.92 -11.42
C LEU A 62 7.02 4.04 -12.78
N TYR A 63 7.76 4.36 -13.84
CA TYR A 63 7.19 4.38 -15.19
C TYR A 63 6.76 2.99 -15.67
N VAL A 64 7.47 1.93 -15.25
CA VAL A 64 7.07 0.55 -15.54
C VAL A 64 5.74 0.23 -14.86
N PHE A 65 5.59 0.59 -13.58
CA PHE A 65 4.32 0.46 -12.87
C PHE A 65 3.18 1.22 -13.56
N ASP A 66 3.41 2.47 -13.97
CA ASP A 66 2.42 3.26 -14.71
C ASP A 66 2.00 2.58 -16.02
N ALA A 67 2.98 2.18 -16.84
CA ALA A 67 2.71 1.54 -18.13
C ALA A 67 1.93 0.23 -17.96
N LEU A 68 2.30 -0.61 -17.00
CA LEU A 68 1.57 -1.85 -16.71
C LEU A 68 0.17 -1.59 -16.18
N ALA A 69 0.01 -0.66 -15.23
CA ALA A 69 -1.30 -0.34 -14.66
C ALA A 69 -2.26 0.19 -15.73
N ARG A 70 -1.79 1.11 -16.58
CA ARG A 70 -2.59 1.62 -17.72
C ARG A 70 -2.93 0.53 -18.72
N ALA A 71 -1.98 -0.35 -19.05
CA ALA A 71 -2.23 -1.42 -19.99
C ALA A 71 -3.22 -2.47 -19.44
N ALA A 72 -3.08 -2.82 -18.16
CA ALA A 72 -4.01 -3.70 -17.46
C ALA A 72 -5.41 -3.07 -17.42
N ARG A 73 -5.53 -1.77 -17.08
CA ARG A 73 -6.82 -1.05 -17.09
C ARG A 73 -7.46 -1.04 -18.47
N ASN A 74 -6.67 -0.77 -19.51
CA ASN A 74 -7.17 -0.79 -20.88
C ASN A 74 -7.67 -2.19 -21.26
N GLN A 75 -7.00 -3.25 -20.82
CA GLN A 75 -7.48 -4.61 -21.03
C GLN A 75 -8.75 -4.94 -20.27
N VAL A 76 -8.85 -4.51 -19.00
CA VAL A 76 -10.09 -4.65 -18.21
C VAL A 76 -11.25 -3.98 -18.92
N ASN A 77 -11.06 -2.76 -19.44
CA ASN A 77 -12.11 -2.03 -20.13
C ASN A 77 -12.48 -2.67 -21.48
N LYS A 78 -11.49 -3.22 -22.20
CA LYS A 78 -11.69 -3.87 -23.50
C LYS A 78 -12.37 -5.24 -23.38
N GLN A 79 -12.01 -6.04 -22.39
CA GLN A 79 -12.54 -7.39 -22.18
C GLN A 79 -13.71 -7.44 -21.18
N GLY A 80 -14.03 -6.34 -20.50
CA GLY A 80 -15.10 -6.29 -19.49
C GLY A 80 -14.80 -7.16 -18.27
N LEU A 81 -13.53 -7.29 -17.88
CA LEU A 81 -13.11 -8.22 -16.84
C LEU A 81 -13.48 -7.71 -15.44
N MET A 82 -14.20 -8.50 -14.65
CA MET A 82 -14.40 -8.20 -13.23
C MET A 82 -13.25 -8.77 -12.40
N GLY A 83 -12.73 -7.95 -11.47
CA GLY A 83 -11.69 -8.37 -10.54
C GLY A 83 -12.32 -9.04 -9.35
N ASP A 84 -12.15 -10.36 -9.23
CA ASP A 84 -12.53 -11.10 -8.04
C ASP A 84 -11.27 -11.54 -7.28
N LEU A 85 -11.05 -10.99 -6.09
CA LEU A 85 -9.90 -11.30 -5.23
C LEU A 85 -9.86 -12.77 -4.76
N ASN A 86 -10.97 -13.51 -4.84
CA ASN A 86 -11.08 -14.92 -4.49
C ASN A 86 -10.96 -15.85 -5.70
N SER A 87 -10.83 -15.30 -6.91
CA SER A 87 -10.58 -16.10 -8.11
C SER A 87 -9.23 -16.80 -7.99
N GLN A 88 -9.23 -18.11 -8.22
CA GLN A 88 -8.03 -18.95 -8.19
C GLN A 88 -7.06 -18.61 -9.34
N GLN A 89 -7.59 -18.04 -10.44
CA GLN A 89 -6.83 -17.52 -11.58
C GLN A 89 -6.75 -16.00 -11.51
N GLY A 90 -5.54 -15.44 -11.54
CA GLY A 90 -5.31 -14.00 -11.64
C GLY A 90 -5.75 -13.45 -13.00
N ASN A 91 -6.18 -12.20 -13.03
CA ASN A 91 -6.57 -11.47 -14.24
C ASN A 91 -6.09 -10.00 -14.16
N CYS A 92 -6.23 -9.24 -15.26
CA CYS A 92 -5.86 -7.82 -15.31
C CYS A 92 -6.55 -7.00 -14.21
N ALA A 93 -7.78 -7.36 -13.82
CA ALA A 93 -8.52 -6.65 -12.78
C ALA A 93 -8.03 -7.00 -11.36
N THR A 94 -7.71 -8.27 -11.06
CA THR A 94 -7.09 -8.65 -9.77
C THR A 94 -5.66 -8.13 -9.66
N PHE A 95 -4.92 -8.10 -10.77
CA PHE A 95 -3.62 -7.47 -10.84
C PHE A 95 -3.68 -6.00 -10.42
N LEU A 96 -4.66 -5.23 -10.93
CA LEU A 96 -4.85 -3.84 -10.53
C LEU A 96 -5.13 -3.69 -9.03
N LEU A 97 -5.98 -4.55 -8.46
CA LEU A 97 -6.28 -4.56 -7.02
C LEU A 97 -5.03 -4.90 -6.17
N LYS A 98 -4.19 -5.83 -6.63
CA LYS A 98 -2.93 -6.16 -5.95
C LYS A 98 -1.90 -5.04 -6.08
N VAL A 99 -1.81 -4.41 -7.26
CA VAL A 99 -0.97 -3.22 -7.45
C VAL A 99 -1.42 -2.12 -6.50
N GLU A 100 -2.73 -1.86 -6.39
CA GLU A 100 -3.31 -0.88 -5.47
C GLU A 100 -2.82 -1.09 -4.02
N GLY A 101 -2.80 -2.35 -3.56
CA GLY A 101 -2.31 -2.69 -2.22
C GLY A 101 -0.81 -2.42 -2.00
N VAL A 102 0.02 -2.48 -3.04
CA VAL A 102 1.46 -2.18 -2.93
C VAL A 102 1.82 -0.74 -3.28
N LEU A 103 0.89 0.03 -3.87
CA LEU A 103 1.13 1.43 -4.27
C LEU A 103 1.47 2.32 -3.07
N ASP A 104 0.80 2.12 -1.94
CA ASP A 104 1.02 2.92 -0.73
C ASP A 104 2.46 2.75 -0.23
N SER A 105 2.91 1.49 -0.10
CA SER A 105 4.29 1.17 0.29
C SER A 105 5.31 1.63 -0.75
N LEU A 106 4.96 1.61 -2.04
CA LEU A 106 5.82 2.13 -3.11
C LEU A 106 5.99 3.64 -2.97
N TYR A 107 4.90 4.41 -2.81
CA TYR A 107 4.98 5.85 -2.62
C TYR A 107 5.68 6.24 -1.32
N GLN A 108 5.49 5.48 -0.24
CA GLN A 108 6.24 5.66 0.99
C GLN A 108 7.75 5.49 0.77
N ASP A 109 8.18 4.46 0.04
CA ASP A 109 9.58 4.23 -0.30
C ASP A 109 10.18 5.33 -1.21
N LEU A 110 9.37 5.90 -2.11
CA LEU A 110 9.75 7.08 -2.90
C LEU A 110 9.97 8.31 -2.02
N VAL A 111 9.05 8.57 -1.10
CA VAL A 111 9.13 9.69 -0.15
C VAL A 111 10.33 9.55 0.78
N SER A 112 10.53 8.36 1.35
CA SER A 112 11.66 8.07 2.25
C SER A 112 13.02 8.20 1.55
N SER A 113 13.08 8.11 0.22
CA SER A 113 14.33 8.35 -0.52
C SER A 113 14.81 9.81 -0.47
N GLY A 114 13.93 10.76 -0.12
CA GLY A 114 14.27 12.18 -0.01
C GLY A 114 14.58 12.89 -1.33
N TYR A 115 14.45 12.23 -2.49
CA TYR A 115 14.84 12.80 -3.79
C TYR A 115 13.68 13.59 -4.42
N THR A 116 13.80 14.91 -4.45
CA THR A 116 12.75 15.84 -4.92
C THR A 116 12.30 15.55 -6.35
N GLU A 117 13.23 15.24 -7.26
CA GLU A 117 12.88 14.97 -8.65
C GLU A 117 12.07 13.67 -8.81
N LEU A 118 12.27 12.68 -7.93
CA LEU A 118 11.44 11.47 -7.89
C LEU A 118 10.03 11.78 -7.37
N LYS A 119 9.90 12.66 -6.37
CA LYS A 119 8.59 13.16 -5.89
C LYS A 119 7.84 13.91 -7.01
N GLU A 120 8.53 14.74 -7.78
CA GLU A 120 7.92 15.43 -8.93
C GLU A 120 7.46 14.45 -10.03
N LYS A 121 8.25 13.41 -10.33
CA LYS A 121 7.81 12.35 -11.26
C LYS A 121 6.64 11.57 -10.70
N ALA A 122 6.64 11.24 -9.41
CA ALA A 122 5.53 10.57 -8.73
C ALA A 122 4.25 11.39 -8.77
N LYS A 123 4.33 12.72 -8.62
CA LYS A 123 3.20 13.63 -8.79
C LYS A 123 2.65 13.63 -10.22
N LYS A 124 3.54 13.65 -11.22
CA LYS A 124 3.15 13.56 -12.64
C LYS A 124 2.50 12.23 -12.98
N VAL A 125 3.04 11.12 -12.49
CA VAL A 125 2.44 9.79 -12.68
C VAL A 125 1.07 9.69 -12.00
N LEU A 126 0.94 10.26 -10.80
CA LEU A 126 -0.34 10.33 -10.10
C LEU A 126 -1.39 11.13 -10.90
N ASP A 127 -1.01 12.28 -11.47
CA ASP A 127 -1.87 13.08 -12.33
C ASP A 127 -2.32 12.31 -13.58
N ILE A 128 -1.39 11.55 -14.20
CA ILE A 128 -1.69 10.66 -15.33
C ILE A 128 -2.72 9.59 -14.92
N TRP A 129 -2.63 9.02 -13.72
CA TRP A 129 -3.59 8.03 -13.22
C TRP A 129 -4.96 8.60 -12.95
N ILE A 130 -5.04 9.83 -12.42
CA ILE A 130 -6.29 10.56 -12.24
C ILE A 130 -6.94 10.80 -13.60
N LYS A 131 -6.18 11.35 -14.55
CA LYS A 131 -6.66 11.67 -15.90
C LYS A 131 -7.06 10.42 -16.70
N SER A 132 -6.34 9.32 -16.51
CA SER A 132 -6.60 8.06 -17.22
C SER A 132 -7.62 7.17 -16.52
N ASN A 133 -8.13 7.58 -15.35
CA ASN A 133 -9.03 6.79 -14.50
C ASN A 133 -8.52 5.35 -14.27
N THR A 134 -7.20 5.23 -14.04
CA THR A 134 -6.52 3.94 -13.88
C THR A 134 -6.92 3.26 -12.56
N PHE A 135 -6.99 4.05 -11.50
CA PHE A 135 -7.33 3.64 -10.14
C PHE A 135 -8.52 4.46 -9.61
N PRO A 136 -9.26 3.95 -8.61
CA PRO A 136 -10.35 4.71 -7.99
C PRO A 136 -9.84 5.99 -7.32
N SER A 137 -10.63 7.06 -7.43
CA SER A 137 -10.25 8.40 -6.94
C SER A 137 -9.95 8.44 -5.44
N ALA A 138 -10.55 7.56 -4.64
CA ALA A 138 -10.28 7.45 -3.20
C ALA A 138 -8.81 7.10 -2.91
N VAL A 139 -8.22 6.19 -3.69
CA VAL A 139 -6.81 5.77 -3.53
C VAL A 139 -5.87 6.88 -4.01
N LEU A 140 -6.18 7.47 -5.16
CA LEU A 140 -5.39 8.55 -5.74
C LEU A 140 -5.39 9.78 -4.82
N GLY A 141 -6.52 10.07 -4.17
CA GLY A 141 -6.63 11.11 -3.15
C GLY A 141 -5.73 10.84 -1.94
N ARG A 142 -5.72 9.61 -1.44
CA ARG A 142 -4.82 9.19 -0.34
C ARG A 142 -3.34 9.33 -0.71
N LEU A 143 -2.95 8.86 -1.90
CA LEU A 143 -1.57 8.98 -2.41
C LEU A 143 -1.17 10.46 -2.60
N SER A 144 -2.09 11.29 -3.10
CA SER A 144 -1.85 12.74 -3.26
C SER A 144 -1.64 13.43 -1.92
N GLN A 145 -2.46 13.10 -0.93
CA GLN A 145 -2.31 13.59 0.43
C GLN A 145 -0.96 13.14 1.01
N TYR A 146 -0.60 11.87 0.86
CA TYR A 146 0.68 11.32 1.34
C TYR A 146 1.87 12.07 0.74
N LEU A 147 1.83 12.38 -0.56
CA LEU A 147 2.89 13.13 -1.24
C LEU A 147 2.96 14.59 -0.77
N LYS A 148 1.82 15.20 -0.44
CA LYS A 148 1.72 16.57 0.07
C LYS A 148 2.16 16.69 1.53
N GLU A 149 1.84 15.69 2.35
CA GLU A 149 2.23 15.60 3.76
C GLU A 149 3.75 15.36 3.88
N ALA A 150 4.28 14.50 3.00
CA ALA A 150 5.72 14.28 2.80
C ALA A 150 6.51 15.49 2.26
N GLU A 151 5.84 16.50 1.71
CA GLU A 151 6.44 17.77 1.30
C GLU A 151 6.40 18.79 2.45
N LYS A 152 5.50 18.59 3.41
CA LYS A 152 5.27 19.49 4.55
C LYS A 152 6.13 19.16 5.78
N GLU A 153 6.81 18.01 5.79
CA GLU A 153 7.79 17.68 6.85
C GLU A 153 9.20 18.05 6.39
N PRO A 154 9.64 19.26 6.80
CA PRO A 154 10.69 19.29 7.81
C PRO A 154 10.32 20.27 8.94
N GLU A 155 9.23 20.07 9.66
CA GLU A 155 9.06 20.78 10.93
C GLU A 155 8.12 20.03 11.89
N LYS A 156 8.67 19.05 12.61
CA LYS A 156 8.10 18.62 13.89
C LYS A 156 9.19 18.47 14.95
N VAL A 157 9.80 19.59 15.30
CA VAL A 157 10.15 19.86 16.71
C VAL A 157 9.19 20.94 17.19
N VAL A 158 7.95 20.54 17.48
CA VAL A 158 6.94 21.44 18.07
C VAL A 158 7.10 21.37 19.58
N ALA A 159 7.86 22.30 20.14
CA ALA A 159 7.65 22.77 21.50
C ALA A 159 6.36 23.62 21.51
N PRO A 160 5.43 23.44 22.47
CA PRO A 160 4.27 24.31 22.58
C PRO A 160 4.69 25.60 23.31
N ALA A 161 4.94 26.68 22.56
CA ALA A 161 4.99 28.03 23.08
C ALA A 161 3.65 28.71 22.74
N ALA A 162 2.84 28.95 23.77
CA ALA A 162 1.60 29.69 23.68
C ALA A 162 1.87 31.20 23.87
N ASP A 163 1.51 31.94 22.81
CA ASP A 163 0.85 33.24 22.79
C ASP A 163 1.54 34.51 23.35
N ALA A 164 1.18 35.63 22.72
CA ALA A 164 1.96 36.84 22.55
C ALA A 164 1.44 38.01 23.42
N LYS A 165 2.34 38.92 23.82
CA LYS A 165 2.05 40.37 23.82
C LYS A 165 3.29 41.25 23.99
N SER A 166 3.27 42.35 23.24
CA SER A 166 4.26 43.40 23.03
C SER A 166 4.94 43.99 24.28
N ALA A 167 6.25 44.32 24.17
CA ALA A 167 6.80 45.68 24.35
C ALA A 167 8.34 45.66 24.56
N THR A 168 9.02 46.46 23.73
CA THR A 168 10.24 47.27 23.97
C THR A 168 11.16 46.97 25.18
N ASN A 169 12.40 46.52 24.94
CA ASN A 169 13.69 47.20 25.24
C ASN A 169 14.88 46.19 25.27
N PRO A 170 16.14 46.60 24.96
CA PRO A 170 17.31 45.72 25.00
C PRO A 170 18.16 45.88 26.27
N ALA A 171 18.49 44.78 26.96
CA ALA A 171 19.61 44.70 27.91
C ALA A 171 19.99 43.24 28.26
N LEU A 172 21.26 42.88 28.03
CA LEU A 172 22.05 41.90 28.83
C LEU A 172 22.48 42.60 30.15
N PRO A 173 22.99 41.96 31.25
CA PRO A 173 23.68 40.65 31.38
C PRO A 173 23.42 39.85 32.72
N THR A 174 24.26 38.84 33.02
CA THR A 174 24.56 38.18 34.36
C THR A 174 23.51 37.25 34.99
N THR A 175 23.71 36.10 35.67
CA THR A 175 24.82 35.22 36.16
C THR A 175 24.17 33.88 36.68
N PRO A 176 24.92 32.80 37.03
CA PRO A 176 24.49 31.39 37.31
C PRO A 176 24.29 31.10 38.84
N PRO A 177 24.34 29.85 39.43
CA PRO A 177 23.96 28.44 39.09
C PRO A 177 23.05 27.75 40.18
N GLN A 178 22.61 26.47 40.04
CA GLN A 178 22.57 25.37 41.08
C GLN A 178 21.45 24.29 40.93
N ALA A 179 21.84 23.07 40.48
CA ALA A 179 21.63 21.68 41.02
C ALA A 179 20.20 21.02 41.25
N PRO A 180 20.06 19.69 41.56
CA PRO A 180 19.70 18.57 40.65
C PRO A 180 18.51 17.66 41.15
N PRO A 181 18.47 16.30 40.97
CA PRO A 181 17.80 15.44 39.96
C PRO A 181 16.61 14.57 40.50
N THR A 182 16.19 13.51 39.75
CA THR A 182 15.19 12.40 40.02
C THR A 182 13.80 12.58 39.38
N ALA A 183 13.07 11.61 38.79
CA ALA A 183 13.07 10.13 38.78
C ALA A 183 12.27 9.57 37.54
N PRO A 184 12.17 8.24 37.34
CA PRO A 184 11.83 7.54 36.09
C PRO A 184 10.35 7.09 35.93
N SER A 185 10.11 6.42 34.80
CA SER A 185 8.90 5.84 34.18
C SER A 185 8.03 4.91 35.03
N ASP A 186 6.71 4.89 34.77
CA ASP A 186 5.84 3.72 35.03
C ASP A 186 4.63 3.68 34.09
N SER A 187 4.70 2.81 33.07
CA SER A 187 3.63 2.53 32.09
C SER A 187 3.17 1.06 32.18
N SER A 188 2.98 0.52 33.38
CA SER A 188 2.62 -0.90 33.58
C SER A 188 1.17 -1.15 34.07
N SER A 189 0.42 -0.12 34.45
CA SER A 189 -0.90 -0.31 35.11
C SER A 189 -2.05 -0.65 34.15
N VAL A 190 -1.90 -0.45 32.85
CA VAL A 190 -2.97 -0.69 31.85
C VAL A 190 -3.09 -2.15 31.42
N GLN A 191 -2.00 -2.92 31.48
CA GLN A 191 -2.01 -4.33 31.03
C GLN A 191 -2.68 -5.27 32.04
N SER A 192 -2.56 -4.98 33.34
CA SER A 192 -3.16 -5.80 34.40
C SER A 192 -4.70 -5.75 34.40
N THR A 193 -5.29 -4.60 34.03
CA THR A 193 -6.75 -4.43 33.97
C THR A 193 -7.38 -5.18 32.79
N LEU A 194 -6.68 -5.30 31.65
CA LEU A 194 -7.15 -6.06 30.49
C LEU A 194 -7.14 -7.58 30.74
N ILE A 195 -6.11 -8.10 31.43
CA ILE A 195 -6.03 -9.53 31.80
C ILE A 195 -7.15 -9.93 32.77
N ALA A 196 -7.49 -9.06 33.73
CA ALA A 196 -8.54 -9.32 34.71
C ALA A 196 -9.93 -9.39 34.04
N LEU A 197 -10.20 -8.51 33.08
CA LEU A 197 -11.49 -8.46 32.38
C LEU A 197 -11.71 -9.68 31.46
N LEU A 198 -10.66 -10.18 30.80
CA LEU A 198 -10.78 -11.35 29.93
C LEU A 198 -11.06 -12.64 30.73
N SER A 199 -10.50 -12.76 31.92
CA SER A 199 -10.72 -13.93 32.80
C SER A 199 -12.16 -14.01 33.30
N GLN A 200 -12.86 -12.87 33.41
CA GLN A 200 -14.25 -12.83 33.86
C GLN A 200 -15.26 -13.20 32.76
N ALA A 201 -14.90 -13.04 31.48
CA ALA A 201 -15.75 -13.41 30.35
C ALA A 201 -15.74 -14.92 30.03
N ALA A 202 -14.66 -15.63 30.33
CA ALA A 202 -14.53 -17.07 30.06
C ALA A 202 -15.42 -17.95 30.95
N ASN A 203 -15.83 -17.46 32.13
CA ASN A 203 -16.59 -18.24 33.10
C ASN A 203 -18.12 -18.18 32.91
N ALA A 204 -18.61 -17.42 31.92
CA ALA A 204 -20.04 -17.28 31.61
C ALA A 204 -20.54 -18.23 30.49
N VAL A 205 -19.66 -19.01 29.86
CA VAL A 205 -19.99 -19.95 28.74
C VAL A 205 -20.10 -21.42 29.18
N ALA A 206 -19.94 -21.72 30.47
CA ALA A 206 -19.93 -23.10 30.98
C ALA A 206 -21.29 -23.61 31.51
N SER A 207 -22.42 -22.96 31.20
CA SER A 207 -23.74 -23.36 31.75
C SER A 207 -24.85 -23.61 30.72
N ASN A 208 -24.52 -23.92 29.47
CA ASN A 208 -25.54 -24.41 28.54
C ASN A 208 -25.03 -25.55 27.66
N ASN A 209 -24.82 -26.71 28.29
CA ASN A 209 -24.65 -27.98 27.63
C ASN A 209 -25.81 -28.87 28.07
N ASN A 210 -26.74 -29.17 27.16
CA ASN A 210 -27.30 -30.51 26.92
C ASN A 210 -28.66 -30.41 26.21
N ALA A 211 -28.69 -30.58 24.88
CA ALA A 211 -29.73 -31.34 24.19
C ALA A 211 -29.40 -31.51 22.70
N GLN A 212 -29.11 -32.76 22.35
CA GLN A 212 -29.67 -33.46 21.19
C GLN A 212 -29.02 -33.27 19.80
N THR A 213 -28.14 -34.23 19.52
CA THR A 213 -27.79 -34.73 18.19
C THR A 213 -29.02 -35.17 17.41
N ASN A 214 -29.20 -34.71 16.18
CA ASN A 214 -29.96 -35.44 15.15
C ASN A 214 -29.37 -35.12 13.76
N SER A 215 -28.64 -36.09 13.22
CA SER A 215 -28.32 -36.18 11.81
C SER A 215 -29.61 -36.48 11.03
N ASN A 216 -29.87 -35.77 9.94
CA ASN A 216 -30.77 -36.30 8.90
C ASN A 216 -30.41 -35.72 7.52
N THR A 217 -29.61 -36.49 6.78
CA THR A 217 -29.55 -36.47 5.33
C THR A 217 -30.83 -37.09 4.77
N ALA A 218 -31.63 -36.35 4.01
CA ALA A 218 -32.64 -36.92 3.13
C ALA A 218 -32.98 -35.95 1.99
N THR A 219 -32.28 -36.15 0.89
CA THR A 219 -32.64 -35.79 -0.48
C THR A 219 -34.02 -36.37 -0.82
N SER A 220 -34.95 -35.56 -1.34
CA SER A 220 -36.07 -36.00 -2.19
C SER A 220 -36.79 -34.80 -2.82
N ALA A 221 -36.50 -34.55 -4.09
CA ALA A 221 -37.45 -34.01 -5.07
C ALA A 221 -38.03 -35.23 -5.83
N PRO A 222 -39.28 -35.22 -6.33
CA PRO A 222 -39.52 -34.59 -7.64
C PRO A 222 -40.90 -33.93 -7.85
N SER A 223 -40.86 -32.96 -8.78
CA SER A 223 -41.86 -32.49 -9.75
C SER A 223 -43.28 -33.08 -9.75
N VAL A 224 -44.26 -32.17 -9.67
CA VAL A 224 -45.64 -32.34 -10.15
C VAL A 224 -45.83 -31.52 -11.43
N THR A 225 -46.33 -32.18 -12.48
CA THR A 225 -46.82 -31.57 -13.73
C THR A 225 -48.22 -32.15 -14.04
N PRO A 226 -49.07 -31.42 -14.79
CA PRO A 226 -50.52 -31.53 -14.73
C PRO A 226 -51.12 -32.45 -15.80
N ALA A 227 -52.38 -32.84 -15.58
CA ALA A 227 -53.34 -33.29 -16.59
C ALA A 227 -54.73 -32.77 -16.20
#